data_AF-A0AAV7VGH8-F1
#
_entry.id   AF-A0AAV7VGH8-F1
#
_cell.length_a   1.000
_cell.length_b   1.000
_cell.length_c   1.000
_cell.angle_alpha   90.00
_cell.angle_beta   90.00
_cell.angle_gamma   90.00
#
_symmetry.space_group_name_H-M   'P 1'
#
loop_
_entity.id
_entity.type
_entity.pdbx_description
1 polymer ?
#
loop_
_entity_poly.entity_id
_entity_poly.type
_entity_poly.pdbx_seq_one_letter_code
_entity_poly.pdbx_strand_id
1 'polypeptide(L)'
;MDRILQEITAVSNRLEGMATAITSLKTESKSTRLDIAGFQSRVTGLEHRMVTVEAHVHTVLEKDQELEFLRSELIDLEDRSQRDNIRLFGFPEHTEGTDTPSFLRSILPQLTNTVFELPLEFQRPQEERRNLQTSPDHCMSLETQAGPQAPVSGPSKRTLQNERLRNLHNGDFSRESTNAGRGSWHSAPE
;
A
#
# COMPACT_ATOMS: atom_id res chain seq x y z
N MET A 1 22.71 -29.55 88.72
CA MET A 1 21.33 -29.05 88.51
C MET A 1 21.35 -27.81 87.63
N ASP A 2 22.15 -26.79 87.98
CA ASP A 2 22.23 -25.51 87.26
C ASP A 2 22.59 -25.59 85.77
N ARG A 3 23.56 -26.43 85.39
CA ARG A 3 23.92 -26.63 83.98
C ARG A 3 22.76 -27.15 83.13
N ILE A 4 21.94 -28.04 83.68
CA ILE A 4 20.76 -28.59 82.99
C ILE A 4 19.71 -27.49 82.82
N LEU A 5 19.50 -26.65 83.84
CA LEU A 5 18.59 -25.50 83.74
C LEU A 5 19.05 -24.48 82.68
N GLN A 6 20.36 -24.25 82.58
CA GLN A 6 20.94 -23.37 81.56
C GLN A 6 20.73 -23.93 80.15
N GLU A 7 20.98 -25.24 79.95
CA GLU A 7 20.78 -25.90 78.65
C GLU A 7 19.29 -25.91 78.25
N ILE A 8 18.36 -26.18 79.19
CA ILE A 8 16.91 -26.08 78.94
C ILE A 8 16.52 -24.66 78.52
N THR A 9 17.05 -23.63 79.20
CA THR A 9 16.78 -22.24 78.86
C THR A 9 17.29 -21.90 77.45
N ALA A 10 18.49 -22.35 77.10
CA ALA A 10 19.06 -22.16 75.77
C ALA A 10 18.22 -22.85 74.69
N VAL A 11 17.73 -24.08 74.95
CA VAL A 11 16.84 -24.81 74.03
C VAL A 11 15.51 -24.08 73.87
N SER A 12 14.90 -23.60 74.97
CA SER A 12 13.65 -22.83 74.92
C SER A 12 13.79 -21.56 74.07
N ASN A 13 14.86 -20.80 74.24
CA ASN A 13 15.11 -19.59 73.45
C ASN A 13 15.30 -19.92 71.95
N ARG A 14 15.97 -21.04 71.63
CA ARG A 14 16.11 -21.51 70.25
C ARG A 14 14.78 -21.94 69.65
N LEU A 15 13.93 -22.61 70.41
CA LEU A 15 12.59 -23.02 69.98
C LEU A 15 11.70 -21.80 69.71
N GLU A 16 11.78 -20.76 70.54
CA GLU A 16 11.07 -19.49 70.31
C GLU A 16 11.57 -18.79 69.04
N GLY A 17 12.89 -18.73 68.83
CA GLY A 17 13.49 -18.22 67.59
C GLY A 17 13.08 -19.01 66.35
N MET A 18 12.97 -20.34 66.46
CA MET A 18 12.46 -21.18 65.36
C MET A 18 10.98 -20.93 65.10
N ALA A 19 10.16 -20.76 66.14
CA ALA A 19 8.75 -20.46 65.99
C ALA A 19 8.53 -19.14 65.25
N THR A 20 9.29 -18.10 65.57
CA THR A 20 9.22 -16.80 64.88
C THR A 20 9.71 -16.87 63.43
N ALA A 21 10.78 -17.63 63.15
CA ALA A 21 11.23 -17.86 61.77
C ALA A 21 10.17 -18.61 60.94
N ILE A 22 9.51 -19.62 61.51
CA ILE A 22 8.45 -20.38 60.84
C ILE A 22 7.23 -19.48 60.55
N THR A 23 6.84 -18.60 61.48
CA THR A 23 5.73 -17.67 61.21
C THR A 23 6.09 -16.67 60.11
N SER A 24 7.31 -16.16 60.10
CA SER A 24 7.82 -15.28 59.05
C SER A 24 7.80 -15.97 57.67
N LEU A 25 8.38 -17.17 57.56
CA LEU A 25 8.35 -17.96 56.32
C LEU A 25 6.92 -18.26 55.85
N LYS A 26 5.99 -18.51 56.78
CA LYS A 26 4.58 -18.73 56.46
C LYS A 26 3.94 -17.47 55.87
N THR A 27 4.30 -16.28 56.37
CA THR A 27 3.79 -15.02 55.81
C THR A 27 4.37 -14.72 54.44
N GLU A 28 5.68 -14.92 54.25
CA GLU A 28 6.33 -14.74 52.95
C GLU A 28 5.78 -15.73 51.92
N SER A 29 5.64 -17.01 52.28
CA SER A 29 5.05 -18.03 51.40
C SER A 29 3.62 -17.68 50.97
N LYS A 30 2.82 -17.04 51.83
CA LYS A 30 1.50 -16.53 51.44
C LYS A 30 1.61 -15.36 50.47
N SER A 31 2.53 -14.42 50.70
CA SER A 31 2.79 -13.31 49.78
C SER A 31 3.17 -13.80 48.40
N THR A 32 4.17 -14.69 48.31
CA THR A 32 4.62 -15.25 47.03
C THR A 32 3.50 -15.97 46.28
N ARG A 33 2.59 -16.66 46.99
CA ARG A 33 1.42 -17.30 46.37
C ARG A 33 0.46 -16.27 45.76
N LEU A 34 0.25 -15.14 46.43
CA LEU A 34 -0.58 -14.05 45.90
C LEU A 34 0.07 -13.41 44.67
N ASP A 35 1.39 -13.20 44.70
CA ASP A 35 2.14 -12.65 43.58
C ASP A 35 2.06 -13.58 42.36
N ILE A 36 2.24 -14.90 42.57
CA ILE A 36 2.10 -15.91 41.51
C ILE A 36 0.68 -15.87 40.91
N ALA A 37 -0.36 -15.82 41.73
CA ALA A 37 -1.74 -15.72 41.23
C ALA A 37 -1.97 -14.42 40.43
N GLY A 38 -1.37 -13.31 40.88
CA GLY A 38 -1.39 -12.04 40.16
C GLY A 38 -0.69 -12.13 38.80
N PHE A 39 0.47 -12.78 38.73
CA PHE A 39 1.18 -13.00 37.47
C PHE A 39 0.41 -13.92 36.53
N GLN A 40 -0.20 -15.00 37.03
CA GLN A 40 -1.03 -15.89 36.22
C GLN A 40 -2.18 -15.13 35.55
N SER A 41 -2.90 -14.30 36.31
CA SER A 41 -3.98 -13.46 35.78
C SER A 41 -3.48 -12.51 34.68
N ARG A 42 -2.33 -11.86 34.89
CA ARG A 42 -1.71 -10.98 33.89
C ARG A 42 -1.28 -11.71 32.64
N VAL A 43 -0.70 -12.91 32.78
CA VAL A 43 -0.28 -13.74 31.64
C VAL A 43 -1.50 -14.14 30.80
N THR A 44 -2.57 -14.65 31.42
CA THR A 44 -3.81 -14.99 30.70
C THR A 44 -4.41 -13.77 30.00
N GLY A 45 -4.37 -12.59 30.63
CA GLY A 45 -4.81 -11.34 30.00
C GLY A 45 -3.95 -10.94 28.79
N LEU A 46 -2.63 -11.17 28.85
CA LEU A 46 -1.73 -10.91 27.73
C LEU A 46 -1.93 -11.91 26.59
N GLU A 47 -2.12 -13.19 26.89
CA GLU A 47 -2.42 -14.23 25.89
C GLU A 47 -3.71 -13.90 25.12
N HIS A 48 -4.76 -13.47 25.82
CA HIS A 48 -6.01 -13.07 25.17
C HIS A 48 -5.83 -11.84 24.26
N ARG A 49 -5.07 -10.84 24.72
CA ARG A 49 -4.75 -9.67 23.91
C ARG A 49 -3.89 -10.03 22.69
N MET A 50 -2.98 -10.97 22.83
CA MET A 50 -2.14 -11.46 21.73
C MET A 50 -2.99 -12.11 20.64
N VAL A 51 -3.89 -13.02 21.01
CA VAL A 51 -4.86 -13.63 20.06
C VAL A 51 -5.70 -12.57 19.36
N THR A 52 -6.15 -11.55 20.11
CA THR A 52 -6.93 -10.45 19.53
C THR A 52 -6.09 -9.65 18.52
N VAL A 53 -4.84 -9.32 18.84
CA VAL A 53 -3.94 -8.59 17.95
C VAL A 53 -3.64 -9.41 16.68
N GLU A 54 -3.38 -10.70 16.82
CA GLU A 54 -3.15 -11.60 15.68
C GLU A 54 -4.36 -11.61 14.73
N ALA A 55 -5.58 -11.68 15.26
CA ALA A 55 -6.79 -11.60 14.45
C ALA A 55 -6.90 -10.26 13.70
N HIS A 56 -6.58 -9.13 14.35
CA HIS A 56 -6.60 -7.82 13.69
C HIS A 56 -5.54 -7.71 12.59
N VAL A 57 -4.33 -8.23 12.82
CA VAL A 57 -3.28 -8.27 11.81
C VAL A 57 -3.74 -9.05 10.57
N HIS A 58 -4.39 -10.21 10.77
CA HIS A 58 -4.94 -10.97 9.66
C HIS A 58 -5.98 -10.17 8.86
N THR A 59 -6.92 -9.50 9.54
CA THR A 59 -7.92 -8.66 8.85
C THR A 59 -7.28 -7.52 8.08
N VAL A 60 -6.26 -6.85 8.63
CA VAL A 60 -5.56 -5.77 7.92
C VAL A 60 -4.87 -6.28 6.66
N LEU A 61 -4.19 -7.42 6.73
CA LEU A 61 -3.54 -8.02 5.56
C LEU A 61 -4.53 -8.41 4.47
N GLU A 62 -5.72 -8.92 4.82
CA GLU A 62 -6.79 -9.20 3.85
C GLU A 62 -7.28 -7.91 3.17
N LYS A 63 -7.47 -6.83 3.94
CA LYS A 63 -7.86 -5.52 3.39
C LYS A 63 -6.78 -4.94 2.48
N ASP A 64 -5.50 -5.06 2.84
CA ASP A 64 -4.40 -4.57 2.01
C ASP A 64 -4.34 -5.30 0.65
N GLN A 65 -4.58 -6.61 0.65
CA GLN A 65 -4.68 -7.39 -0.60
C GLN A 65 -5.86 -6.95 -1.47
N GLU A 66 -7.01 -6.69 -0.85
CA GLU A 66 -8.20 -6.18 -1.54
C GLU A 66 -7.94 -4.78 -2.14
N LEU A 67 -7.26 -3.91 -1.40
CA LEU A 67 -6.90 -2.58 -1.88
C LEU A 67 -5.95 -2.63 -3.06
N GLU A 68 -4.94 -3.49 -3.04
CA GLU A 68 -4.02 -3.66 -4.16
C GLU A 68 -4.72 -4.24 -5.39
N PHE A 69 -5.65 -5.18 -5.19
CA PHE A 69 -6.50 -5.67 -6.28
C PHE A 69 -7.34 -4.55 -6.89
N LEU A 70 -8.08 -3.79 -6.08
CA LEU A 70 -8.93 -2.69 -6.56
C LEU A 70 -8.12 -1.58 -7.24
N ARG A 71 -6.92 -1.28 -6.73
CA ARG A 71 -5.99 -0.32 -7.38
C ARG A 71 -5.58 -0.81 -8.76
N SER A 72 -5.24 -2.08 -8.90
CA SER A 72 -4.86 -2.65 -10.19
C SER A 72 -6.01 -2.60 -11.20
N GLU A 73 -7.24 -2.85 -10.75
CA GLU A 73 -8.44 -2.78 -11.59
C GLU A 73 -8.73 -1.34 -12.00
N LEU A 74 -8.57 -0.37 -11.09
CA LEU A 74 -8.74 1.05 -11.39
C LEU A 74 -7.73 1.53 -12.42
N ILE A 75 -6.46 1.12 -12.31
CA ILE A 75 -5.43 1.44 -13.30
C ILE A 75 -5.77 0.83 -14.67
N ASP A 76 -6.20 -0.43 -14.73
CA ASP A 76 -6.59 -1.04 -16.01
C ASP A 76 -7.81 -0.34 -16.64
N LEU A 77 -8.79 0.07 -15.83
CA LEU A 77 -9.94 0.86 -16.30
C LEU A 77 -9.52 2.25 -16.79
N GLU A 78 -8.64 2.93 -16.07
CA GLU A 78 -8.12 4.24 -16.46
C GLU A 78 -7.31 4.14 -17.76
N ASP A 79 -6.41 3.17 -17.87
CA ASP A 79 -5.63 2.90 -19.08
C ASP A 79 -6.56 2.63 -20.26
N ARG A 80 -7.61 1.81 -20.09
CA ARG A 80 -8.56 1.51 -21.17
C ARG A 80 -9.37 2.73 -21.58
N SER A 81 -9.76 3.56 -20.63
CA SER A 81 -10.47 4.83 -20.88
C SER A 81 -9.60 5.83 -21.63
N GLN A 82 -8.29 5.86 -21.33
CA GLN A 82 -7.36 6.81 -21.94
C GLN A 82 -6.66 6.28 -23.20
N ARG A 83 -6.71 4.98 -23.50
CA ARG A 83 -6.05 4.37 -24.68
C ARG A 83 -6.45 5.01 -26.00
N ASP A 84 -7.69 5.45 -26.06
CA ASP A 84 -8.27 6.08 -27.24
C ASP A 84 -8.06 7.60 -27.23
N ASN A 85 -7.44 8.15 -26.19
CA ASN A 85 -7.19 9.57 -26.06
C ASN A 85 -5.86 9.96 -26.73
N ILE A 86 -5.91 10.88 -27.69
CA ILE A 86 -4.75 11.52 -28.29
C ILE A 86 -4.56 12.91 -27.67
N ARG A 87 -3.34 13.18 -27.23
CA ARG A 87 -2.89 14.50 -26.78
C ARG A 87 -2.06 15.17 -27.86
N LEU A 88 -2.41 16.39 -28.22
CA LEU A 88 -1.70 17.18 -29.22
C LEU A 88 -0.99 18.35 -28.54
N PHE A 89 0.33 18.44 -28.74
CA PHE A 89 1.18 19.46 -28.13
C PHE A 89 1.79 20.37 -29.19
N GLY A 90 2.13 21.61 -28.80
CA GLY A 90 2.87 22.55 -29.64
C GLY A 90 2.01 23.45 -30.53
N PHE A 91 0.69 23.49 -30.30
CA PHE A 91 -0.19 24.45 -30.95
C PHE A 91 -0.18 25.78 -30.20
N PRO A 92 0.05 26.92 -30.88
CA PRO A 92 -0.17 28.24 -30.29
C PRO A 92 -1.61 28.39 -29.83
N GLU A 93 -1.84 29.15 -28.75
CA GLU A 93 -3.20 29.40 -28.26
C GLU A 93 -4.08 30.04 -29.35
N HIS A 94 -5.34 29.63 -29.41
CA HIS A 94 -6.36 30.09 -30.38
C HIS A 94 -6.18 29.68 -31.84
N THR A 95 -5.22 28.79 -32.19
CA THR A 95 -5.10 28.31 -33.58
C THR A 95 -6.28 27.47 -34.06
N GLU A 96 -7.03 26.88 -33.13
CA GLU A 96 -8.21 26.07 -33.41
C GLU A 96 -9.45 26.89 -33.79
N GLY A 97 -9.47 28.20 -33.48
CA GLY A 97 -10.62 29.06 -33.71
C GLY A 97 -11.83 28.69 -32.83
N THR A 98 -13.04 28.82 -33.37
CA THR A 98 -14.30 28.55 -32.64
C THR A 98 -14.76 27.10 -32.72
N ASP A 99 -14.18 26.30 -33.64
CA ASP A 99 -14.61 24.93 -33.94
C ASP A 99 -13.41 23.97 -34.00
N THR A 100 -12.96 23.55 -32.81
CA THR A 100 -11.85 22.60 -32.61
C THR A 100 -11.99 21.30 -33.42
N PRO A 101 -13.16 20.63 -33.50
CA PRO A 101 -13.35 19.45 -34.36
C PRO A 101 -12.97 19.68 -35.83
N SER A 102 -13.38 20.80 -36.42
CA SER A 102 -13.08 21.11 -37.83
C SER A 102 -11.60 21.37 -38.06
N PHE A 103 -10.95 22.08 -37.15
CA PHE A 103 -9.50 22.25 -37.16
C PHE A 103 -8.78 20.89 -37.12
N LEU A 104 -9.19 19.99 -36.22
CA LEU A 104 -8.57 18.68 -36.07
C LEU A 104 -8.77 17.78 -37.30
N ARG A 105 -9.94 17.80 -37.94
CA ARG A 105 -10.17 17.10 -39.22
C ARG A 105 -9.22 17.55 -40.32
N SER A 106 -8.80 18.82 -40.30
CA SER A 106 -7.88 19.36 -41.30
C SER A 106 -6.42 18.97 -41.02
N ILE A 107 -6.02 18.88 -39.74
CA ILE A 107 -4.61 18.73 -39.37
C ILE A 107 -4.19 17.29 -39.13
N LEU A 108 -5.09 16.43 -38.62
CA LEU A 108 -4.77 15.02 -38.35
C LEU A 108 -4.26 14.29 -39.62
N PRO A 109 -4.90 14.42 -40.80
CA PRO A 109 -4.40 13.78 -42.02
C PRO A 109 -2.99 14.28 -42.43
N GLN A 110 -2.68 15.55 -42.14
CA GLN A 110 -1.38 16.15 -42.45
C GLN A 110 -0.30 15.64 -41.51
N LEU A 111 -0.63 15.43 -40.23
CA LEU A 111 0.30 14.94 -39.22
C LEU A 111 0.58 13.44 -39.36
N THR A 112 -0.44 12.64 -39.69
CA THR A 112 -0.32 11.18 -39.76
C THR A 112 0.10 10.68 -41.14
N ASN A 113 0.04 11.52 -42.18
CA ASN A 113 0.18 11.11 -43.59
C ASN A 113 -0.77 9.96 -43.97
N THR A 114 -1.98 9.93 -43.38
CA THR A 114 -2.98 8.90 -43.65
C THR A 114 -4.28 9.53 -44.13
N VAL A 115 -4.93 8.86 -45.08
CA VAL A 115 -6.30 9.15 -45.47
C VAL A 115 -7.22 8.33 -44.57
N PHE A 116 -8.11 9.00 -43.84
CA PHE A 116 -9.13 8.33 -43.05
C PHE A 116 -10.33 7.99 -43.95
N GLU A 117 -10.65 6.70 -44.08
CA GLU A 117 -11.75 6.22 -44.93
C GLU A 117 -13.13 6.52 -44.33
N LEU A 118 -13.19 6.71 -43.00
CA LEU A 118 -14.39 7.04 -42.25
C LEU A 118 -14.31 8.47 -41.69
N PRO A 119 -15.45 9.18 -41.57
CA PRO A 119 -15.49 10.48 -40.91
C PRO A 119 -14.98 10.38 -39.47
N LEU A 120 -14.04 11.26 -39.11
CA LEU A 120 -13.57 11.36 -37.72
C LEU A 120 -14.69 11.95 -36.84
N GLU A 121 -15.18 11.12 -35.92
CA GLU A 121 -16.06 11.52 -34.83
C GLU A 121 -15.22 11.75 -33.57
N PHE A 122 -15.48 12.86 -32.89
CA PHE A 122 -14.75 13.22 -31.68
C PHE A 122 -15.72 13.26 -30.51
N GLN A 123 -15.41 12.52 -29.45
CA GLN A 123 -16.03 12.78 -28.16
C GLN A 123 -15.48 14.12 -27.64
N ARG A 124 -16.37 15.00 -27.17
CA ARG A 124 -16.14 16.44 -26.91
C ARG A 124 -14.68 16.77 -26.53
N PRO A 125 -14.02 17.71 -27.22
CA PRO A 125 -12.69 18.18 -26.83
C PRO A 125 -12.71 18.63 -25.36
N GLN A 126 -11.78 18.13 -24.55
CA GLN A 126 -11.57 18.61 -23.19
C GLN A 126 -10.25 19.39 -23.14
N GLU A 127 -10.34 20.69 -22.87
CA GLU A 127 -9.17 21.47 -22.45
C GLU A 127 -8.79 21.03 -21.04
N GLU A 128 -7.68 20.31 -20.91
CA GLU A 128 -7.22 19.81 -19.62
C GLU A 128 -6.31 20.88 -18.99
N ARG A 129 -6.87 21.70 -18.10
CA ARG A 129 -6.09 22.70 -17.36
C ARG A 129 -5.21 22.02 -16.31
N ARG A 130 -3.93 21.79 -16.62
CA ARG A 130 -2.91 21.54 -15.58
C ARG A 130 -2.64 22.82 -14.77
N ASN A 131 -2.38 22.66 -13.47
CA ASN A 131 -2.11 23.73 -12.51
C ASN A 131 -1.05 24.74 -13.02
N LEU A 132 -1.51 25.95 -13.36
CA LEU A 132 -0.92 27.32 -13.32
C LEU A 132 0.60 27.58 -13.48
N GLN A 133 1.44 26.65 -13.93
CA GLN A 133 2.86 26.95 -14.19
C GLN A 133 3.40 26.52 -15.56
N THR A 134 2.64 25.80 -16.39
CA THR A 134 3.04 25.44 -17.77
C THR A 134 1.83 25.44 -18.70
N SER A 135 2.06 25.82 -19.96
CA SER A 135 1.10 25.96 -21.09
C SER A 135 -0.06 24.94 -21.10
N PRO A 136 -1.27 25.32 -21.55
CA PRO A 136 -2.43 24.41 -21.61
C PRO A 136 -2.25 23.28 -22.64
N ASP A 137 -2.77 22.10 -22.31
CA ASP A 137 -2.75 20.89 -23.14
C ASP A 137 -4.15 20.57 -23.68
N HIS A 138 -4.24 20.13 -24.94
CA HIS A 138 -5.49 19.65 -25.55
C HIS A 138 -5.54 18.12 -25.54
N CYS A 139 -6.56 17.54 -24.89
CA CYS A 139 -6.77 16.08 -24.79
C CYS A 139 -8.09 15.70 -25.52
N MET A 140 -8.06 14.66 -26.36
CA MET A 140 -9.19 14.26 -27.22
C MET A 140 -9.36 12.73 -27.26
N SER A 141 -10.57 12.21 -27.03
CA SER A 141 -10.89 10.77 -27.09
C SER A 141 -11.38 10.33 -28.48
N LEU A 142 -10.85 9.21 -29.01
CA LEU A 142 -11.20 8.60 -30.31
C LEU A 142 -11.93 7.26 -30.13
N GLU A 143 -13.26 7.24 -30.14
CA GLU A 143 -13.98 5.95 -30.17
C GLU A 143 -13.86 5.26 -31.55
N THR A 144 -13.30 4.05 -31.57
CA THR A 144 -13.43 3.15 -32.72
C THR A 144 -14.61 2.22 -32.48
N GLN A 145 -15.71 2.38 -33.23
CA GLN A 145 -16.85 1.45 -33.17
C GLN A 145 -16.44 0.06 -33.68
N ALA A 146 -16.01 -0.82 -32.77
CA ALA A 146 -15.94 -2.25 -33.00
C ALA A 146 -16.73 -2.96 -31.89
N GLY A 147 -17.84 -3.60 -32.27
CA GLY A 147 -18.60 -4.50 -31.39
C GLY A 147 -17.75 -5.67 -30.86
N PRO A 148 -18.30 -6.49 -29.95
CA PRO A 148 -17.51 -7.41 -29.12
C PRO A 148 -16.82 -8.48 -29.97
N GLN A 149 -15.49 -8.43 -30.06
CA GLN A 149 -14.70 -9.46 -30.75
C GLN A 149 -14.18 -10.51 -29.76
N ALA A 150 -14.58 -11.75 -30.02
CA ALA A 150 -14.11 -12.98 -29.40
C ALA A 150 -12.60 -13.22 -29.65
N PRO A 151 -11.94 -14.12 -28.89
CA PRO A 151 -10.49 -14.21 -28.86
C PRO A 151 -9.97 -14.93 -30.09
N VAL A 152 -9.07 -14.31 -30.86
CA VAL A 152 -8.37 -14.98 -31.96
C VAL A 152 -6.86 -14.94 -31.71
N SER A 153 -6.36 -16.12 -31.37
CA SER A 153 -4.96 -16.51 -31.31
C SER A 153 -4.31 -16.50 -32.70
N GLY A 154 -3.13 -15.88 -32.83
CA GLY A 154 -2.22 -16.06 -33.98
C GLY A 154 -1.54 -14.76 -34.42
N PRO A 155 -0.24 -14.77 -34.80
CA PRO A 155 0.57 -13.56 -34.90
C PRO A 155 0.26 -12.82 -36.21
N SER A 156 -0.50 -11.72 -36.10
CA SER A 156 -0.84 -10.87 -37.24
C SER A 156 0.22 -9.79 -37.47
N LYS A 157 0.49 -9.52 -38.74
CA LYS A 157 1.57 -8.71 -39.34
C LYS A 157 1.61 -7.21 -38.95
N ARG A 158 1.02 -6.83 -37.81
CA ARG A 158 1.04 -5.45 -37.27
C ARG A 158 2.36 -5.07 -36.59
N THR A 159 3.27 -6.02 -36.39
CA THR A 159 4.51 -5.82 -35.62
C THR A 159 5.51 -4.86 -36.29
N LEU A 160 5.44 -4.64 -37.60
CA LEU A 160 6.41 -3.78 -38.32
C LEU A 160 6.05 -2.28 -38.31
N GLN A 161 4.82 -1.90 -37.98
CA GLN A 161 4.44 -0.48 -37.90
C GLN A 161 4.65 0.11 -36.49
N ASN A 162 4.69 -0.74 -35.46
CA ASN A 162 4.91 -0.33 -34.07
C ASN A 162 6.39 -0.05 -33.73
N GLU A 163 7.35 -0.50 -34.53
CA GLU A 163 8.78 -0.21 -34.28
C GLU A 163 9.18 1.23 -34.63
N ARG A 164 8.48 1.91 -35.54
CA ARG A 164 8.77 3.32 -35.87
C ARG A 164 8.21 4.31 -34.85
N LEU A 165 7.18 3.94 -34.09
CA LEU A 165 6.59 4.77 -33.04
C LEU A 165 7.28 4.60 -31.68
N ARG A 166 8.14 3.58 -31.50
CA ARG A 166 8.93 3.38 -30.27
C ARG A 166 10.09 4.38 -30.12
N ASN A 167 10.55 5.02 -31.19
CA ASN A 167 11.72 5.90 -31.15
C ASN A 167 11.43 7.36 -30.71
N LEU A 168 10.19 7.66 -30.29
CA LEU A 168 9.83 8.95 -29.69
C LEU A 168 9.46 8.85 -28.20
N HIS A 169 9.63 7.69 -27.57
CA HIS A 169 9.43 7.51 -26.13
C HIS A 169 10.71 7.82 -25.36
N ASN A 170 10.90 9.11 -25.00
CA ASN A 170 11.47 9.39 -23.68
C ASN A 170 10.33 9.13 -22.69
N GLY A 171 10.47 8.04 -21.95
CA GLY A 171 9.46 7.56 -21.02
C GLY A 171 9.25 8.53 -19.86
N ASP A 172 7.99 8.79 -19.58
CA ASP A 172 7.50 8.92 -18.21
C ASP A 172 6.61 7.70 -17.96
N PHE A 173 7.27 6.54 -17.84
CA PHE A 173 6.69 5.38 -17.18
C PHE A 173 6.70 5.69 -15.69
N SER A 174 5.55 5.59 -15.04
CA SER A 174 5.28 5.80 -13.61
C SER A 174 6.52 5.91 -12.71
N ARG A 175 6.74 7.12 -12.18
CA ARG A 175 7.61 7.35 -11.01
C ARG A 175 6.96 6.76 -9.75
N GLU A 176 6.88 5.44 -9.67
CA GLU A 176 6.65 4.73 -8.40
C GLU A 176 7.09 3.27 -8.50
N SER A 177 8.40 3.04 -8.70
CA SER A 177 8.99 1.72 -8.43
C SER A 177 10.50 1.82 -8.18
N THR A 178 10.89 2.27 -6.99
CA THR A 178 12.05 1.73 -6.26
C THR A 178 12.10 2.37 -4.87
N ASN A 179 11.54 1.72 -3.85
CA ASN A 179 12.22 1.65 -2.56
C ASN A 179 11.76 0.42 -1.76
N ALA A 180 12.27 -0.75 -2.16
CA ALA A 180 12.28 -1.93 -1.31
C ALA A 180 13.74 -2.29 -1.02
N GLY A 181 14.13 -2.23 0.25
CA GLY A 181 15.22 -3.04 0.79
C GLY A 181 16.58 -2.35 1.02
N ARG A 182 16.70 -1.62 2.14
CA ARG A 182 17.88 -1.75 3.02
C ARG A 182 17.41 -1.79 4.47
N GLY A 183 17.40 -2.99 5.03
CA GLY A 183 17.28 -3.18 6.47
C GLY A 183 18.56 -2.77 7.20
N SER A 184 18.35 -2.27 8.42
CA SER A 184 19.15 -2.38 9.64
C SER A 184 20.63 -2.01 9.59
N TRP A 185 21.09 -1.15 10.52
CA TRP A 185 22.02 -1.50 11.61
C TRP A 185 22.32 -0.21 12.42
N HIS A 186 21.84 -0.22 13.67
CA HIS A 186 22.38 0.44 14.87
C HIS A 186 22.22 1.96 15.09
N SER A 187 21.32 2.28 16.05
CA SER A 187 21.49 3.42 16.95
C SER A 187 22.27 2.97 18.20
N ALA A 188 23.24 3.79 18.62
CA ALA A 188 23.70 3.90 20.00
C ALA A 188 24.26 5.33 20.23
N PRO A 189 24.26 5.82 21.48
CA PRO A 189 23.99 7.23 21.81
C PRO A 189 25.23 7.99 22.30
N GLU A 190 25.11 9.33 22.35
CA GLU A 190 25.72 10.21 23.36
C GLU A 190 24.72 11.31 23.75
#